data_AF-A0A520A618-F1
#
_entry.id   AF-A0A520A618-F1
#
_cell.length_a   1.000
_cell.length_b   1.000
_cell.length_c   1.000
_cell.angle_alpha   90.00
_cell.angle_beta   90.00
_cell.angle_gamma   90.00
#
_symmetry.space_group_name_H-M   'P 1'
#
loop_
_entity.id
_entity.type
_entity.pdbx_description
1 polymer ?
#
loop_
_entity_poly.entity_id
_entity_poly.type
_entity_poly.pdbx_seq_one_letter_code
_entity_poly.pdbx_strand_id
1 'polypeptide(L)'
;MRINHLIAFILISFVSLSGSAFAQTKSLFNGKDLKGWHIDVPEMDKDSNAKTPFIIRNGLLVSLGTPGGHLITDSVFSNYKIEVQYRFAGKPGNCGLLVHASTPRALYGMFPKSVEVQIEHTNAGDFWCIEQDITVPDMESRRGEKSRWGINGDKLRKIERLVQNVEKPVGDWNKMVVECKNDEVIVWVNDILVNHGYKCTASSGQIAL
;
A
#
# COMPACT_ATOMS: atom_id res chain seq x y z
N MET A 1 -19.40 49.30 -60.57
CA MET A 1 -19.20 47.84 -60.50
C MET A 1 -18.61 47.53 -59.13
N ARG A 2 -19.41 47.02 -58.18
CA ARG A 2 -18.98 46.77 -56.79
C ARG A 2 -18.57 45.30 -56.65
N ILE A 3 -17.34 45.06 -56.18
CA ILE A 3 -16.80 43.72 -55.91
C ILE A 3 -17.11 43.39 -54.45
N ASN A 4 -17.88 42.32 -54.22
CA ASN A 4 -18.16 41.80 -52.88
C ASN A 4 -17.06 40.81 -52.49
N HIS A 5 -16.35 41.10 -51.39
CA HIS A 5 -15.43 40.14 -50.76
C HIS A 5 -16.23 39.17 -49.88
N LEU A 6 -16.25 37.89 -50.26
CA LEU A 6 -16.79 36.81 -49.44
C LEU A 6 -15.68 36.31 -48.50
N ILE A 7 -15.76 36.67 -47.21
CA ILE A 7 -14.87 36.15 -46.17
C ILE A 7 -15.37 34.75 -45.77
N ALA A 8 -14.61 33.72 -46.08
CA ALA A 8 -14.87 32.35 -45.63
C ALA A 8 -14.33 32.16 -44.20
N PHE A 9 -15.23 31.96 -43.23
CA PHE A 9 -14.86 31.53 -41.88
C PHE A 9 -14.53 30.04 -41.90
N ILE A 10 -13.27 29.69 -41.67
CA ILE A 10 -12.84 28.29 -41.45
C ILE A 10 -13.08 27.98 -39.96
N LEU A 11 -14.09 27.15 -39.68
CA LEU A 11 -14.37 26.62 -38.35
C LEU A 11 -13.40 25.45 -38.08
N ILE A 12 -12.33 25.68 -37.32
CA ILE A 12 -11.44 24.61 -36.86
C ILE A 12 -12.14 23.87 -35.72
N SER A 13 -12.73 22.71 -36.02
CA SER A 13 -13.19 21.79 -34.97
C SER A 13 -11.99 21.20 -34.24
N PHE A 14 -11.80 21.61 -32.99
CA PHE A 14 -10.92 20.92 -32.04
C PHE A 14 -11.55 19.57 -31.70
N VAL A 15 -11.12 18.50 -32.40
CA VAL A 15 -11.41 17.14 -31.98
C VAL A 15 -10.53 16.84 -30.78
N SER A 16 -11.11 16.93 -29.59
CA SER A 16 -10.48 16.46 -28.35
C SER A 16 -10.28 14.95 -28.46
N LEU A 17 -9.06 14.50 -28.76
CA LEU A 17 -8.67 13.10 -28.61
C LEU A 17 -8.71 12.77 -27.12
N SER A 18 -9.85 12.26 -26.64
CA SER A 18 -9.96 11.61 -25.34
C SER A 18 -9.22 10.28 -25.41
N GLY A 19 -7.89 10.32 -25.21
CA GLY A 19 -7.09 9.10 -25.07
C GLY A 19 -7.60 8.30 -23.87
N SER A 20 -8.14 7.12 -24.12
CA SER A 20 -8.45 6.17 -23.05
C SER A 20 -7.13 5.71 -22.45
N ALA A 21 -6.82 6.18 -21.23
CA ALA A 21 -5.67 5.71 -20.48
C ALA A 21 -5.96 4.28 -19.99
N PHE A 22 -5.39 3.28 -20.64
CA PHE A 22 -5.42 1.91 -20.15
C PHE A 22 -4.47 1.77 -18.97
N ALA A 23 -4.93 1.16 -17.87
CA ALA A 23 -4.08 0.85 -16.73
C ALA A 23 -2.98 -0.13 -17.17
N GLN A 24 -1.71 0.27 -16.99
CA GLN A 24 -0.58 -0.61 -17.28
C GLN A 24 -0.36 -1.57 -16.10
N THR A 25 -0.38 -2.87 -16.38
CA THR A 25 0.00 -3.90 -15.41
C THR A 25 1.50 -4.15 -15.50
N LYS A 26 2.21 -4.07 -14.37
CA LYS A 26 3.62 -4.48 -14.26
C LYS A 26 3.84 -5.28 -12.98
N SER A 27 4.75 -6.26 -13.03
CA SER A 27 5.20 -6.91 -11.81
C SER A 27 6.20 -6.03 -11.08
N LEU A 28 6.03 -5.86 -9.76
CA LEU A 28 7.03 -5.18 -8.93
C LEU A 28 8.15 -6.13 -8.48
N PHE A 29 7.90 -7.44 -8.44
CA PHE A 29 8.89 -8.46 -8.10
C PHE A 29 9.15 -9.38 -9.28
N ASN A 30 10.42 -9.64 -9.59
CA ASN A 30 10.81 -10.39 -10.79
C ASN A 30 11.07 -11.89 -10.53
N GLY A 31 10.91 -12.35 -9.28
CA GLY A 31 11.13 -13.75 -8.90
C GLY A 31 12.61 -14.15 -8.78
N LYS A 32 13.56 -13.24 -8.97
CA LYS A 32 15.00 -13.55 -9.07
C LYS A 32 15.85 -12.73 -8.12
N ASP A 33 15.61 -11.43 -8.05
CA ASP A 33 16.36 -10.48 -7.23
C ASP A 33 15.43 -9.36 -6.71
N LEU A 34 16.00 -8.43 -5.96
CA LEU A 34 15.30 -7.29 -5.38
C LEU A 34 15.41 -6.02 -6.25
N LYS A 35 15.69 -6.14 -7.55
CA LYS A 35 15.81 -4.98 -8.43
C LYS A 35 14.52 -4.15 -8.41
N GLY A 36 14.66 -2.85 -8.17
CA GLY A 36 13.53 -1.94 -7.98
C GLY A 36 13.08 -1.80 -6.51
N TRP A 37 13.81 -2.42 -5.59
CA TRP A 37 13.60 -2.34 -4.15
C TRP A 37 14.93 -2.13 -3.42
N HIS A 38 14.85 -1.53 -2.25
CA HIS A 38 15.93 -1.47 -1.27
C HIS A 38 15.44 -1.94 0.11
N ILE A 39 16.37 -2.38 0.93
CA ILE A 39 16.10 -2.88 2.28
C ILE A 39 16.38 -1.76 3.28
N ASP A 40 15.45 -1.54 4.21
CA ASP A 40 15.62 -0.68 5.37
C ASP A 40 15.44 -1.49 6.66
N VAL A 41 16.57 -1.92 7.25
CA VAL A 41 16.62 -2.78 8.45
C VAL A 41 17.52 -2.10 9.47
N PRO A 42 16.97 -1.47 10.53
CA PRO A 42 17.75 -0.69 11.49
C PRO A 42 18.89 -1.45 12.20
N GLU A 43 18.79 -2.77 12.32
CA GLU A 43 19.83 -3.61 12.91
C GLU A 43 21.08 -3.71 12.02
N MET A 44 20.90 -3.73 10.69
CA MET A 44 22.00 -3.85 9.72
C MET A 44 22.88 -2.60 9.67
N ASP A 45 22.39 -1.47 10.15
CA ASP A 45 23.21 -0.25 10.33
C ASP A 45 24.19 -0.37 11.50
N LYS A 46 23.87 -1.22 12.49
CA LYS A 46 24.63 -1.37 13.74
C LYS A 46 25.57 -2.57 13.70
N ASP A 47 25.17 -3.63 13.02
CA ASP A 47 25.96 -4.85 12.85
C ASP A 47 26.07 -5.22 11.37
N SER A 48 27.29 -5.11 10.83
CA SER A 48 27.60 -5.47 9.44
C SER A 48 27.48 -6.98 9.16
N ASN A 49 27.37 -7.81 10.20
CA ASN A 49 27.12 -9.25 10.08
C ASN A 49 25.64 -9.63 10.18
N ALA A 50 24.75 -8.67 10.47
CA ALA A 50 23.32 -8.92 10.53
C ALA A 50 22.83 -9.45 9.18
N LYS A 51 22.06 -10.54 9.23
CA LYS A 51 21.49 -11.14 8.03
C LYS A 51 20.27 -10.34 7.59
N THR A 52 20.08 -10.21 6.27
CA THR A 52 18.82 -9.69 5.74
C THR A 52 17.66 -10.60 6.13
N PRO A 53 16.53 -10.05 6.61
CA PRO A 53 15.32 -10.82 6.83
C PRO A 53 14.59 -11.14 5.52
N PHE A 54 14.99 -10.55 4.39
CA PHE A 54 14.36 -10.76 3.08
C PHE A 54 15.26 -11.62 2.20
N ILE A 55 14.75 -12.79 1.81
CA ILE A 55 15.45 -13.70 0.89
C ILE A 55 14.55 -14.06 -0.29
N ILE A 56 15.18 -14.57 -1.34
CA ILE A 56 14.47 -15.14 -2.49
C ILE A 56 14.71 -16.63 -2.48
N ARG A 57 13.62 -17.41 -2.50
CA ARG A 57 13.68 -18.87 -2.47
C ARG A 57 12.59 -19.44 -3.37
N ASN A 58 12.99 -20.24 -4.36
CA ASN A 58 12.09 -20.88 -5.31
C ASN A 58 11.19 -19.88 -6.06
N GLY A 59 11.75 -18.74 -6.46
CA GLY A 59 10.99 -17.70 -7.16
C GLY A 59 10.09 -16.84 -6.27
N LEU A 60 10.10 -17.05 -4.96
CA LEU A 60 9.27 -16.32 -4.00
C LEU A 60 10.11 -15.38 -3.14
N LEU A 61 9.58 -14.19 -2.86
CA LEU A 61 10.05 -13.35 -1.78
C LEU A 61 9.64 -14.00 -0.45
N VAL A 62 10.60 -14.19 0.46
CA VAL A 62 10.38 -14.77 1.79
C VAL A 62 10.88 -13.79 2.84
N SER A 63 9.98 -13.35 3.70
CA SER A 63 10.34 -12.68 4.96
C SER A 63 10.63 -13.73 6.03
N LEU A 64 11.81 -13.63 6.65
CA LEU A 64 12.24 -14.43 7.80
C LEU A 64 11.80 -13.79 9.14
N GLY A 65 11.33 -12.54 9.10
CA GLY A 65 10.79 -11.80 10.26
C GLY A 65 11.82 -11.29 11.27
N THR A 66 13.08 -11.69 11.18
CA THR A 66 14.14 -11.23 12.09
C THR A 66 15.47 -11.09 11.34
N PRO A 67 16.19 -9.96 11.49
CA PRO A 67 15.80 -8.73 12.22
C PRO A 67 14.57 -8.03 11.60
N GLY A 68 13.95 -7.12 12.34
CA GLY A 68 12.81 -6.34 11.83
C GLY A 68 13.26 -5.25 10.85
N GLY A 69 12.45 -4.99 9.82
CA GLY A 69 12.69 -3.95 8.83
C GLY A 69 11.74 -4.08 7.65
N HIS A 70 12.01 -3.32 6.59
CA HIS A 70 11.12 -3.19 5.44
C HIS A 70 11.86 -3.41 4.12
N LEU A 71 11.14 -3.96 3.14
CA LEU A 71 11.54 -3.92 1.73
C LEU A 71 10.73 -2.84 1.03
N ILE A 72 11.38 -1.81 0.51
CA ILE A 72 10.74 -0.58 0.01
C ILE A 72 11.01 -0.41 -1.48
N THR A 73 10.00 -0.11 -2.28
CA THR A 73 10.18 0.15 -3.71
C THR A 73 11.03 1.39 -3.96
N ASP A 74 11.91 1.36 -4.96
CA ASP A 74 12.67 2.56 -5.38
C ASP A 74 11.77 3.62 -6.03
N SER A 75 10.66 3.19 -6.64
CA SER A 75 9.70 4.06 -7.31
C SER A 75 8.62 4.57 -6.36
N VAL A 76 8.12 5.77 -6.65
CA VAL A 76 6.92 6.35 -6.03
C VAL A 76 5.72 6.11 -6.93
N PHE A 77 4.57 5.79 -6.33
CA PHE A 77 3.32 5.48 -7.02
C PHE A 77 2.17 6.36 -6.53
N SER A 78 1.20 6.59 -7.40
CA SER A 78 -0.11 7.18 -7.11
C SER A 78 -1.14 6.54 -8.04
N ASN A 79 -2.43 6.56 -7.68
CA ASN A 79 -3.52 6.06 -8.51
C ASN A 79 -3.27 4.66 -9.09
N TYR A 80 -3.06 3.68 -8.21
CA TYR A 80 -2.67 2.32 -8.59
C TYR A 80 -3.52 1.27 -7.88
N LYS A 81 -3.50 0.06 -8.44
CA LYS A 81 -3.97 -1.16 -7.81
C LYS A 81 -2.80 -2.11 -7.67
N ILE A 82 -2.53 -2.56 -6.46
CA ILE A 82 -1.52 -3.57 -6.18
C ILE A 82 -2.21 -4.87 -5.77
N GLU A 83 -1.74 -5.98 -6.35
CA GLU A 83 -2.10 -7.33 -5.93
C GLU A 83 -0.89 -7.96 -5.24
N VAL A 84 -1.10 -8.52 -4.07
CA VAL A 84 -0.10 -9.31 -3.32
C VAL A 84 -0.71 -10.66 -3.01
N GLN A 85 0.03 -11.73 -3.33
CA GLN A 85 -0.29 -13.08 -2.87
C GLN A 85 0.66 -13.42 -1.73
N TYR A 86 0.10 -13.83 -0.59
CA TYR A 86 0.87 -14.11 0.62
C TYR A 86 0.38 -15.39 1.30
N ARG A 87 1.26 -16.00 2.09
CA ARG A 87 0.93 -17.09 2.99
C ARG A 87 1.90 -17.15 4.15
N PHE A 88 1.45 -17.70 5.27
CA PHE A 88 2.34 -18.11 6.36
C PHE A 88 2.76 -19.56 6.15
N ALA A 89 4.03 -19.78 5.83
CA ALA A 89 4.57 -21.12 5.55
C ALA A 89 4.78 -21.99 6.81
N GLY A 90 4.62 -21.41 8.01
CA GLY A 90 4.80 -22.05 9.30
C GLY A 90 3.96 -21.35 10.36
N LYS A 91 4.52 -21.11 11.55
CA LYS A 91 3.84 -20.32 12.58
C LYS A 91 3.40 -18.97 11.99
N PRO A 92 2.10 -18.63 12.02
CA PRO A 92 1.63 -17.37 11.49
C PRO A 92 2.26 -16.19 12.26
N GLY A 93 2.48 -15.10 11.55
CA GLY A 93 3.15 -13.91 12.07
C GLY A 93 2.42 -12.63 11.70
N ASN A 94 3.18 -11.55 11.73
CA ASN A 94 2.74 -10.19 11.43
C ASN A 94 3.68 -9.61 10.35
N CYS A 95 3.09 -9.15 9.25
CA CYS A 95 3.73 -8.46 8.13
C CYS A 95 2.76 -7.37 7.67
N GLY A 96 3.19 -6.46 6.80
CA GLY A 96 2.32 -5.39 6.31
C GLY A 96 2.49 -5.13 4.81
N LEU A 97 1.48 -4.53 4.20
CA LEU A 97 1.62 -3.82 2.94
C LEU A 97 1.44 -2.33 3.23
N LEU A 98 2.54 -1.59 3.24
CA LEU A 98 2.56 -0.17 3.58
C LEU A 98 2.42 0.64 2.29
N VAL A 99 1.29 1.35 2.18
CA VAL A 99 1.01 2.25 1.06
C VAL A 99 1.37 3.68 1.43
N HIS A 100 1.73 4.45 0.41
CA HIS A 100 2.14 5.86 0.56
C HIS A 100 3.33 6.02 1.52
N ALA A 101 4.25 5.05 1.52
CA ALA A 101 5.48 5.09 2.29
C ALA A 101 6.35 6.27 1.83
N SER A 102 6.94 6.98 2.79
CA SER A 102 7.73 8.19 2.53
C SER A 102 8.95 8.26 3.44
N THR A 103 8.91 9.05 4.50
CA THR A 103 10.02 9.21 5.45
C THR A 103 10.36 7.87 6.11
N PRO A 104 11.54 7.27 5.87
CA PRO A 104 11.93 6.01 6.51
C PRO A 104 12.04 6.18 8.02
N ARG A 105 11.75 5.11 8.77
CA ARG A 105 11.92 5.04 10.23
C ARG A 105 11.24 6.16 11.03
N ALA A 106 10.21 6.79 10.47
CA ALA A 106 9.50 7.90 11.08
C ALA A 106 8.84 7.53 12.41
N LEU A 107 8.33 6.30 12.53
CA LEU A 107 7.75 5.79 13.78
C LEU A 107 8.71 4.81 14.46
N TYR A 108 9.07 5.12 15.70
CA TYR A 108 9.94 4.33 16.59
C TYR A 108 11.33 3.97 16.02
N GLY A 109 11.80 4.69 14.99
CA GLY A 109 13.05 4.34 14.33
C GLY A 109 12.96 3.05 13.48
N MET A 110 11.74 2.56 13.20
CA MET A 110 11.50 1.28 12.51
C MET A 110 10.60 1.43 11.28
N PHE A 111 9.42 2.02 11.44
CA PHE A 111 8.41 2.04 10.37
C PHE A 111 8.51 3.31 9.53
N PRO A 112 8.40 3.23 8.19
CA PRO A 112 8.29 4.41 7.34
C PRO A 112 6.92 5.09 7.54
N LYS A 113 6.89 6.42 7.43
CA LYS A 113 5.65 7.20 7.41
C LYS A 113 4.75 6.71 6.28
N SER A 114 3.59 6.14 6.60
CA SER A 114 2.72 5.37 5.69
C SER A 114 1.33 5.09 6.28
N VAL A 115 0.45 4.51 5.48
CA VAL A 115 -0.70 3.73 5.97
C VAL A 115 -0.39 2.27 5.72
N GLU A 116 -0.40 1.45 6.76
CA GLU A 116 -0.23 0.01 6.62
C GLU A 116 -1.59 -0.66 6.40
N VAL A 117 -1.67 -1.48 5.36
CA VAL A 117 -2.70 -2.49 5.17
C VAL A 117 -2.16 -3.79 5.76
N GLN A 118 -2.72 -4.18 6.90
CA GLN A 118 -2.17 -5.22 7.76
C GLN A 118 -2.18 -6.61 7.07
N ILE A 119 -1.12 -7.39 7.26
CA ILE A 119 -0.99 -8.81 6.88
C ILE A 119 -0.57 -9.61 8.12
N GLU A 120 -1.22 -9.33 9.25
CA GLU A 120 -1.15 -10.14 10.46
C GLU A 120 -2.23 -11.20 10.41
N HIS A 121 -1.87 -12.42 10.79
CA HIS A 121 -2.82 -13.52 10.83
C HIS A 121 -4.05 -13.17 11.66
N THR A 122 -5.23 -13.40 11.07
CA THR A 122 -6.58 -13.04 11.57
C THR A 122 -6.97 -11.58 11.44
N ASN A 123 -6.03 -10.69 11.09
CA ASN A 123 -6.22 -9.23 11.03
C ASN A 123 -5.93 -8.65 9.62
N ALA A 124 -5.87 -9.50 8.59
CA ALA A 124 -5.52 -9.05 7.25
C ALA A 124 -6.52 -8.01 6.70
N GLY A 125 -6.02 -6.84 6.33
CA GLY A 125 -6.82 -5.72 5.80
C GLY A 125 -7.24 -4.66 6.83
N ASP A 126 -6.86 -4.82 8.10
CA ASP A 126 -6.92 -3.71 9.06
C ASP A 126 -6.02 -2.56 8.58
N PHE A 127 -6.36 -1.31 8.91
CA PHE A 127 -5.44 -0.19 8.71
C PHE A 127 -4.63 0.08 9.97
N TRP A 128 -3.35 0.39 9.80
CA TRP A 128 -2.52 0.98 10.82
C TRP A 128 -2.00 2.34 10.36
N CYS A 129 -2.33 3.36 11.15
CA CYS A 129 -1.86 4.73 10.94
C CYS A 129 -0.41 4.87 11.45
N ILE A 130 0.53 5.21 10.55
CA ILE A 130 1.97 5.33 10.86
C ILE A 130 2.45 6.70 10.39
N GLU A 131 2.38 7.70 11.28
CA GLU A 131 2.64 9.11 10.94
C GLU A 131 1.80 9.65 9.75
N GLN A 132 0.80 8.88 9.30
CA GLN A 132 -0.27 9.25 8.37
C GLN A 132 -1.59 8.80 8.97
N ASP A 133 -2.69 9.44 8.56
CA ASP A 133 -4.02 9.10 9.02
C ASP A 133 -4.96 8.78 7.86
N ILE A 134 -6.01 8.01 8.16
CA ILE A 134 -7.07 7.65 7.23
C ILE A 134 -8.40 7.54 7.98
N THR A 135 -9.49 7.91 7.32
CA THR A 135 -10.85 7.82 7.88
C THR A 135 -11.60 6.67 7.24
N VAL A 136 -12.42 5.98 8.02
CA VAL A 136 -13.40 5.00 7.55
C VAL A 136 -14.79 5.33 8.11
N PRO A 137 -15.89 4.72 7.63
CA PRO A 137 -17.17 4.77 8.32
C PRO A 137 -17.08 4.13 9.72
N ASP A 138 -17.89 4.61 10.67
CA ASP A 138 -18.02 4.06 12.04
C ASP A 138 -16.72 4.04 12.86
N MET A 139 -15.87 5.05 12.70
CA MET A 139 -14.55 5.16 13.33
C MET A 139 -14.52 4.84 14.83
N GLU A 140 -15.46 5.31 15.64
CA GLU A 140 -15.43 5.05 17.09
C GLU A 140 -15.62 3.57 17.42
N SER A 141 -16.41 2.85 16.63
CA SER A 141 -16.56 1.40 16.79
C SER A 141 -15.32 0.63 16.30
N ARG A 142 -14.59 1.16 15.32
CA ARG A 142 -13.48 0.48 14.64
C ARG A 142 -12.09 0.87 15.14
N ARG A 143 -11.96 2.01 15.81
CA ARG A 143 -10.71 2.60 16.33
C ARG A 143 -10.79 2.93 17.82
N GLY A 144 -11.96 2.77 18.45
CA GLY A 144 -12.19 3.11 19.86
C GLY A 144 -12.44 4.60 20.10
N GLU A 145 -12.31 5.05 21.34
CA GLU A 145 -12.65 6.41 21.77
C GLU A 145 -11.88 7.49 21.00
N LYS A 146 -12.59 8.49 20.49
CA LYS A 146 -12.03 9.57 19.66
C LYS A 146 -10.90 10.35 20.30
N SER A 147 -10.95 10.57 21.62
CA SER A 147 -9.90 11.28 22.37
C SER A 147 -8.54 10.56 22.34
N ARG A 148 -8.55 9.25 22.07
CA ARG A 148 -7.36 8.39 22.03
C ARG A 148 -6.78 8.21 20.63
N TRP A 149 -7.45 8.68 19.57
CA TRP A 149 -6.96 8.53 18.20
C TRP A 149 -5.65 9.29 17.97
N GLY A 150 -4.85 8.79 17.03
CA GLY A 150 -3.62 9.42 16.59
C GLY A 150 -2.81 8.51 15.69
N ILE A 151 -1.64 8.99 15.25
CA ILE A 151 -0.81 8.38 14.22
C ILE A 151 0.56 7.90 14.74
N ASN A 152 0.82 8.11 16.03
CA ASN A 152 2.09 7.76 16.68
C ASN A 152 1.92 7.49 18.18
N GLY A 153 3.02 7.14 18.85
CA GLY A 153 3.05 6.99 20.31
C GLY A 153 2.06 5.94 20.84
N ASP A 154 1.43 6.23 21.96
CA ASP A 154 0.46 5.35 22.66
C ASP A 154 -0.99 5.52 22.15
N LYS A 155 -1.18 6.20 21.02
CA LYS A 155 -2.51 6.47 20.45
C LYS A 155 -3.11 5.24 19.77
N LEU A 156 -4.42 5.24 19.64
CA LEU A 156 -5.15 4.25 18.86
C LEU A 156 -4.90 4.50 17.37
N ARG A 157 -3.97 3.73 16.82
CA ARG A 157 -3.53 3.79 15.42
C ARG A 157 -4.18 2.72 14.53
N LYS A 158 -4.65 1.64 15.14
CA LYS A 158 -5.31 0.53 14.45
C LYS A 158 -6.76 0.87 14.17
N ILE A 159 -7.21 0.62 12.94
CA ILE A 159 -8.61 0.68 12.52
C ILE A 159 -8.99 -0.70 12.00
N GLU A 160 -9.85 -1.39 12.74
CA GLU A 160 -10.31 -2.74 12.39
C GLU A 160 -11.07 -2.74 11.07
N ARG A 161 -10.88 -3.74 10.22
CA ARG A 161 -11.61 -3.96 8.96
C ARG A 161 -13.08 -4.34 9.20
N LEU A 162 -13.91 -4.23 8.16
CA LEU A 162 -15.36 -4.43 8.20
C LEU A 162 -15.79 -5.91 8.35
N VAL A 163 -15.05 -6.83 7.73
CA VAL A 163 -15.45 -8.24 7.61
C VAL A 163 -14.40 -9.14 8.24
N GLN A 164 -14.85 -10.04 9.13
CA GLN A 164 -14.02 -11.01 9.86
C GLN A 164 -13.88 -12.33 9.08
N ASN A 165 -12.88 -13.15 9.43
CA ASN A 165 -12.71 -14.53 8.93
C ASN A 165 -12.60 -14.64 7.40
N VAL A 166 -11.90 -13.68 6.77
CA VAL A 166 -11.69 -13.60 5.32
C VAL A 166 -10.42 -14.30 4.83
N GLU A 167 -9.53 -14.67 5.74
CA GLU A 167 -8.29 -15.38 5.44
C GLU A 167 -8.53 -16.89 5.29
N LYS A 168 -7.77 -17.50 4.39
CA LYS A 168 -7.66 -18.96 4.29
C LYS A 168 -6.80 -19.52 5.43
N PRO A 169 -6.90 -20.84 5.72
CA PRO A 169 -6.07 -21.48 6.73
C PRO A 169 -4.57 -21.25 6.54
N VAL A 170 -3.81 -21.33 7.64
CA VAL A 170 -2.35 -21.23 7.63
C VAL A 170 -1.75 -22.26 6.67
N GLY A 171 -0.81 -21.83 5.82
CA GLY A 171 -0.21 -22.64 4.77
C GLY A 171 -0.77 -22.36 3.38
N ASP A 172 -2.02 -21.89 3.28
CA ASP A 172 -2.69 -21.56 2.02
C ASP A 172 -2.40 -20.14 1.56
N TRP A 173 -2.46 -19.92 0.24
CA TRP A 173 -2.28 -18.61 -0.38
C TRP A 173 -3.54 -17.76 -0.27
N ASN A 174 -3.37 -16.59 0.35
CA ASN A 174 -4.31 -15.49 0.36
C ASN A 174 -3.96 -14.51 -0.75
N LYS A 175 -5.00 -13.91 -1.36
CA LYS A 175 -4.87 -12.81 -2.30
C LYS A 175 -5.33 -11.53 -1.61
N MET A 176 -4.49 -10.51 -1.60
CA MET A 176 -4.85 -9.15 -1.19
C MET A 176 -4.77 -8.23 -2.40
N VAL A 177 -5.81 -7.42 -2.61
CA VAL A 177 -5.81 -6.34 -3.58
C VAL A 177 -6.01 -5.04 -2.83
N VAL A 178 -5.16 -4.05 -3.08
CA VAL A 178 -5.30 -2.70 -2.54
C VAL A 178 -5.37 -1.71 -3.70
N GLU A 179 -6.42 -0.92 -3.76
CA GLU A 179 -6.57 0.19 -4.69
C GLU A 179 -6.35 1.51 -3.95
N CYS A 180 -5.33 2.26 -4.37
CA CYS A 180 -5.05 3.60 -3.91
C CYS A 180 -5.44 4.57 -5.02
N LYS A 181 -6.50 5.35 -4.81
CA LYS A 181 -7.01 6.30 -5.81
C LYS A 181 -7.30 7.64 -5.13
N ASN A 182 -6.59 8.68 -5.54
CA ASN A 182 -6.56 9.97 -4.84
C ASN A 182 -6.22 9.76 -3.35
N ASP A 183 -7.10 10.18 -2.44
CA ASP A 183 -7.01 10.03 -0.99
C ASP A 183 -7.78 8.82 -0.45
N GLU A 184 -8.20 7.90 -1.31
CA GLU A 184 -8.90 6.67 -0.95
C GLU A 184 -7.98 5.44 -1.01
N VAL A 185 -8.17 4.53 -0.05
CA VAL A 185 -7.53 3.22 0.01
C VAL A 185 -8.61 2.16 0.20
N ILE A 186 -8.75 1.27 -0.79
CA ILE A 186 -9.78 0.22 -0.79
C ILE A 186 -9.08 -1.13 -0.77
N VAL A 187 -9.50 -2.02 0.12
CA VAL A 187 -8.82 -3.28 0.42
C VAL A 187 -9.77 -4.45 0.23
N TRP A 188 -9.33 -5.42 -0.57
CA TRP A 188 -9.96 -6.72 -0.71
C TRP A 188 -9.02 -7.83 -0.24
N VAL A 189 -9.56 -8.80 0.48
CA VAL A 189 -8.87 -10.05 0.84
C VAL A 189 -9.71 -11.21 0.33
N ASN A 190 -9.11 -12.08 -0.50
CA ASN A 190 -9.78 -13.18 -1.17
C ASN A 190 -11.09 -12.78 -1.85
N ASP A 191 -11.05 -11.68 -2.61
CA ASP A 191 -12.17 -11.10 -3.36
C ASP A 191 -13.31 -10.51 -2.51
N ILE A 192 -13.15 -10.47 -1.19
CA ILE A 192 -14.09 -9.84 -0.25
C ILE A 192 -13.59 -8.42 0.05
N LEU A 193 -14.46 -7.41 -0.11
CA LEU A 193 -14.17 -6.05 0.34
C LEU A 193 -14.13 -6.03 1.87
N VAL A 194 -12.95 -5.72 2.42
CA VAL A 194 -12.74 -5.73 3.87
C VAL A 194 -12.55 -4.34 4.43
N ASN A 195 -12.07 -3.38 3.63
CA ASN A 195 -11.85 -2.03 4.11
C ASN A 195 -11.97 -1.01 2.99
N HIS A 196 -12.45 0.18 3.34
CA HIS A 196 -12.51 1.36 2.48
C HIS A 196 -12.25 2.58 3.34
N GLY A 197 -11.07 3.15 3.18
CA GLY A 197 -10.68 4.40 3.80
C GLY A 197 -10.67 5.55 2.80
N TYR A 198 -10.95 6.75 3.29
CA TYR A 198 -10.96 8.02 2.57
C TYR A 198 -10.34 9.12 3.44
N LYS A 199 -10.08 10.30 2.85
CA LYS A 199 -9.34 11.38 3.52
C LYS A 199 -8.00 10.90 4.06
N CYS A 200 -7.33 10.01 3.33
CA CYS A 200 -5.96 9.64 3.61
C CYS A 200 -5.09 10.91 3.54
N THR A 201 -4.23 11.12 4.54
CA THR A 201 -3.36 12.30 4.58
C THR A 201 -2.25 12.28 3.51
N ALA A 202 -2.12 11.17 2.78
CA ALA A 202 -1.26 11.03 1.61
C ALA A 202 -1.99 10.32 0.46
N SER A 203 -1.67 10.73 -0.77
CA SER A 203 -2.22 10.17 -2.01
C SER A 203 -1.15 9.56 -2.94
N SER A 204 0.12 9.62 -2.52
CA SER A 204 1.26 9.08 -3.25
C SER A 204 2.40 8.71 -2.31
N GLY A 205 3.24 7.78 -2.74
CA GLY A 205 4.45 7.37 -2.02
C GLY A 205 4.99 6.05 -2.56
N GLN A 206 6.04 5.55 -1.92
CA GLN A 206 6.56 4.22 -2.17
C GLN A 206 5.60 3.16 -1.62
N ILE A 207 5.86 1.91 -1.97
CA ILE A 207 5.21 0.73 -1.40
C ILE A 207 6.26 -0.01 -0.58
N ALA A 208 5.90 -0.45 0.62
CA ALA A 208 6.78 -1.24 1.48
C ALA A 208 6.12 -2.53 1.98
N LEU A 209 6.94 -3.53 2.27
CA LEU A 209 6.59 -4.83 2.84
C LEU A 209 7.36 -5.08 4.14
#